data_AF-A0A2D4G5Y4-F1
#
_entry.id   AF-A0A2D4G5Y4-F1
#
_cell.length_a   1.000
_cell.length_b   1.000
_cell.length_c   1.000
_cell.angle_alpha   90.00
_cell.angle_beta   90.00
_cell.angle_gamma   90.00
#
_symmetry.space_group_name_H-M   'P 1'
#
loop_
_entity.id
_entity.type
_entity.pdbx_description
1 polymer ?
#
loop_
_entity_poly.entity_id
_entity_poly.type
_entity_poly.pdbx_seq_one_letter_code
_entity_poly.pdbx_strand_id
1 'polypeptide(L)'
;PNEGCHEIIVLQDLKEHLIQQCNFRKEQCQYCKQPVISINLKTHEKVDCPNYPWICPYGCMQMILMKEAEDHVLVCPEMEIDCPYKMCGCPKKIKRSKLLEHEDIFLREHMLQ
;
A
#
# COMPACT_ATOMS: atom_id res chain seq x y z
N PRO A 1 -13.25 -12.59 -30.32
CA PRO A 1 -12.42 -11.43 -29.94
C PRO A 1 -12.61 -11.09 -28.46
N ASN A 2 -11.58 -10.70 -27.72
CA ASN A 2 -11.73 -10.24 -26.34
C ASN A 2 -12.45 -8.89 -26.32
N GLU A 3 -13.29 -8.65 -25.31
CA GLU A 3 -14.02 -7.38 -25.19
C GLU A 3 -13.03 -6.21 -25.10
N GLY A 4 -13.18 -5.21 -25.99
CA GLY A 4 -12.25 -4.07 -26.10
C GLY A 4 -11.08 -4.27 -27.08
N CYS A 5 -10.82 -5.49 -27.55
CA CYS A 5 -9.81 -5.75 -28.57
C CYS A 5 -10.35 -5.45 -29.98
N HIS A 6 -9.72 -4.49 -30.67
CA HIS A 6 -10.08 -4.08 -32.03
C HIS A 6 -8.95 -4.36 -33.05
N GLU A 7 -7.97 -5.19 -32.68
CA GLU A 7 -6.86 -5.54 -33.56
C GLU A 7 -7.34 -6.46 -34.69
N ILE A 8 -6.81 -6.22 -35.90
CA ILE A 8 -7.10 -7.04 -37.08
C ILE A 8 -6.12 -8.21 -37.08
N ILE A 9 -6.63 -9.42 -36.87
CA ILE A 9 -5.83 -10.64 -36.73
C ILE A 9 -6.29 -11.66 -37.77
N VAL A 10 -5.34 -12.39 -38.34
CA VAL A 10 -5.64 -13.49 -39.28
C VAL A 10 -6.35 -14.61 -38.54
N LEU A 11 -7.38 -15.22 -39.14
CA LEU A 11 -8.22 -16.22 -38.48
C LEU A 11 -7.43 -17.40 -37.90
N GLN A 12 -6.34 -17.80 -38.58
CA GLN A 12 -5.45 -18.88 -38.13
C GLN A 12 -4.77 -18.56 -36.79
N ASP A 13 -4.36 -17.32 -36.58
CA ASP A 13 -3.63 -16.87 -35.39
C ASP A 13 -4.57 -16.35 -34.29
N LEU A 14 -5.86 -16.21 -34.58
CA LEU A 14 -6.84 -15.62 -33.67
C LEU A 14 -6.87 -16.35 -32.31
N LYS A 15 -6.79 -17.69 -32.29
CA LYS A 15 -6.78 -18.45 -31.03
C LYS A 15 -5.55 -18.13 -30.18
N GLU A 16 -4.37 -18.12 -30.80
CA GLU A 16 -3.12 -17.82 -30.11
C GLU A 16 -3.14 -16.37 -29.59
N HIS A 17 -3.57 -15.42 -30.43
CA HIS A 17 -3.72 -14.03 -30.03
C HIS A 17 -4.58 -13.90 -28.77
N LEU A 18 -5.80 -14.47 -28.77
CA LEU A 18 -6.75 -14.27 -27.67
C LEU A 18 -6.25 -14.79 -26.33
N ILE A 19 -5.40 -15.83 -26.34
CA ILE A 19 -4.92 -16.51 -25.13
C ILE A 19 -3.56 -15.98 -24.68
N GLN A 20 -2.66 -15.65 -25.60
CA GLN A 20 -1.25 -15.37 -25.29
C GLN A 20 -0.84 -13.92 -25.57
N GLN A 21 -1.38 -13.29 -26.61
CA GLN A 21 -0.85 -12.01 -27.10
C GLN A 21 -1.77 -10.82 -26.79
N CYS A 22 -3.07 -11.05 -26.66
CA CYS A 22 -4.05 -9.99 -26.51
C CYS A 22 -3.87 -9.25 -25.19
N ASN A 23 -3.72 -7.94 -25.25
CA ASN A 23 -3.65 -7.08 -24.06
C ASN A 23 -4.99 -6.99 -23.31
N PHE A 24 -6.10 -7.34 -23.96
CA PHE A 24 -7.43 -7.42 -23.36
C PHE A 24 -7.77 -8.82 -22.82
N ARG A 25 -6.82 -9.77 -22.84
CA ARG A 25 -7.02 -11.08 -22.19
C ARG A 25 -7.17 -10.90 -20.68
N LYS A 26 -7.97 -11.77 -20.06
CA LYS A 26 -8.08 -11.84 -18.60
C LYS A 26 -6.97 -12.75 -18.05
N GLU A 27 -6.22 -12.25 -17.09
CA GLU A 27 -5.18 -12.97 -16.36
C GLU A 27 -5.50 -12.98 -14.87
N GLN A 28 -5.06 -14.03 -14.16
CA GLN A 28 -5.23 -14.06 -12.70
C GLN A 28 -4.13 -13.24 -12.04
N CYS A 29 -4.52 -12.28 -11.19
CA CYS A 29 -3.56 -11.57 -10.36
C CYS A 29 -2.83 -12.55 -9.44
N GLN A 30 -1.50 -12.48 -9.39
CA GLN A 30 -0.70 -13.41 -8.60
C GLN A 30 -0.95 -13.29 -7.10
N TYR A 31 -1.36 -12.10 -6.62
CA TYR A 31 -1.54 -11.78 -5.20
C TYR A 31 -2.97 -12.02 -4.69
N CYS A 32 -4.00 -11.60 -5.43
CA CYS A 32 -5.41 -11.73 -4.99
C CYS A 32 -6.22 -12.77 -5.77
N LYS A 33 -5.63 -13.38 -6.81
CA LYS A 33 -6.26 -14.38 -7.70
C LYS A 33 -7.51 -13.90 -8.46
N GLN A 34 -7.83 -12.60 -8.39
CA GLN A 34 -8.91 -12.02 -9.18
C GLN A 34 -8.55 -11.97 -10.67
N PRO A 35 -9.53 -12.20 -11.57
CA PRO A 35 -9.32 -12.03 -13.00
C PRO A 35 -9.24 -10.54 -13.35
N VAL A 36 -8.12 -10.13 -13.94
CA VAL A 36 -7.83 -8.74 -14.32
C VAL A 36 -7.43 -8.69 -15.79
N ILE A 37 -7.81 -7.64 -16.50
CA ILE A 37 -7.38 -7.42 -17.89
C ILE A 37 -5.87 -7.18 -17.92
N SER A 38 -5.13 -7.87 -18.79
CA SER A 38 -3.66 -7.84 -18.84
C SER A 38 -3.09 -6.41 -18.86
N ILE A 39 -3.66 -5.51 -19.67
CA ILE A 39 -3.24 -4.10 -19.73
C ILE A 39 -3.39 -3.35 -18.39
N ASN A 40 -4.36 -3.73 -17.55
CA ASN A 40 -4.61 -3.13 -16.25
C ASN A 40 -3.92 -3.86 -15.10
N LEU A 41 -3.28 -5.01 -15.34
CA LEU A 41 -2.72 -5.87 -14.29
C LEU A 41 -1.70 -5.13 -13.43
N LYS A 42 -0.80 -4.34 -14.04
CA LYS A 42 0.21 -3.55 -13.31
C LYS A 42 -0.40 -2.47 -12.43
N THR A 43 -1.47 -1.82 -12.91
CA THR A 43 -2.18 -0.80 -12.14
C THR A 43 -2.92 -1.45 -10.98
N HIS A 44 -3.65 -2.54 -11.27
CA HIS A 44 -4.33 -3.34 -10.25
C HIS A 44 -3.37 -3.73 -9.14
N GLU A 45 -2.22 -4.34 -9.48
CA GLU A 45 -1.23 -4.74 -8.50
C GLU A 45 -0.85 -3.58 -7.56
N LYS A 46 -0.47 -2.42 -8.10
CA LYS A 46 0.06 -1.32 -7.28
C LYS A 46 -0.99 -0.47 -6.55
N VAL A 47 -2.22 -0.41 -7.06
CA VAL A 47 -3.23 0.57 -6.63
C VAL A 47 -4.47 -0.11 -6.04
N ASP A 48 -4.97 -1.15 -6.69
CA ASP A 48 -6.28 -1.73 -6.38
C ASP A 48 -6.20 -3.08 -5.64
N CYS A 49 -5.04 -3.73 -5.66
CA CYS A 49 -4.90 -5.11 -5.18
C CYS A 49 -4.73 -5.14 -3.66
N PRO A 50 -5.69 -5.69 -2.90
CA PRO A 50 -5.66 -5.68 -1.44
C PRO A 50 -4.52 -6.53 -0.85
N ASN A 51 -4.04 -7.52 -1.61
CA ASN A 51 -2.98 -8.43 -1.20
C ASN A 51 -1.63 -8.06 -1.80
N TYR A 52 -1.50 -6.91 -2.45
CA TYR A 52 -0.21 -6.47 -2.95
C TYR A 52 0.72 -6.12 -1.79
N PRO A 53 2.00 -6.53 -1.84
CA PRO A 53 2.97 -6.17 -0.82
C PRO A 53 3.29 -4.68 -0.88
N TRP A 54 2.96 -3.99 0.19
CA TRP A 54 3.30 -2.61 0.49
C TRP A 54 4.47 -2.55 1.47
N ILE A 55 5.48 -1.75 1.18
CA ILE A 55 6.64 -1.55 2.06
C ILE A 55 6.44 -0.24 2.80
N CYS A 56 6.48 -0.31 4.14
CA CYS A 56 6.40 0.83 5.04
C CYS A 56 7.42 1.95 4.67
N PRO A 57 6.96 3.14 4.23
CA PRO A 57 7.83 4.24 3.83
C PRO A 57 8.36 5.03 5.04
N TYR A 58 7.80 4.80 6.23
CA TYR A 58 8.16 5.52 7.46
C TYR A 58 9.46 5.01 8.11
N GLY A 59 10.20 4.11 7.47
CA GLY A 59 11.50 3.62 7.94
C GLY A 59 11.44 2.32 8.74
N CYS A 60 10.26 1.77 9.01
CA CYS A 60 10.14 0.47 9.67
C CYS A 60 10.45 -0.71 8.74
N MET A 61 10.43 -0.49 7.41
CA MET A 61 10.79 -1.44 6.35
C MET A 61 10.03 -2.78 6.38
N GLN A 62 8.93 -2.86 7.12
CA GLN A 62 8.06 -4.04 7.13
C GLN A 62 7.31 -4.16 5.79
N MET A 63 7.19 -5.39 5.31
CA MET A 63 6.34 -5.75 4.18
C MET A 63 4.95 -6.13 4.70
N ILE A 64 3.93 -5.45 4.20
CA ILE A 64 2.56 -5.47 4.72
C ILE A 64 1.62 -5.58 3.53
N LEU A 65 0.45 -6.20 3.69
CA LEU A 65 -0.52 -6.22 2.60
C LEU A 65 -1.18 -4.84 2.46
N MET A 66 -1.50 -4.44 1.23
CA MET A 66 -2.14 -3.14 0.96
C MET A 66 -3.39 -2.90 1.82
N LYS A 67 -4.20 -3.95 2.05
CA LYS A 67 -5.40 -3.88 2.93
C LYS A 67 -5.10 -3.63 4.41
N GLU A 68 -3.88 -3.92 4.86
CA GLU A 68 -3.42 -3.77 6.25
C GLU A 68 -2.56 -2.51 6.44
N ALA A 69 -2.24 -1.79 5.35
CA ALA A 69 -1.34 -0.63 5.40
C ALA A 69 -1.90 0.50 6.28
N GLU A 70 -3.20 0.74 6.23
CA GLU A 70 -3.87 1.77 7.06
C GLU A 70 -3.80 1.42 8.56
N ASP A 71 -4.05 0.15 8.91
CA ASP A 71 -3.95 -0.32 10.30
C ASP A 71 -2.51 -0.25 10.81
N HIS A 72 -1.54 -0.68 9.97
CA HIS A 72 -0.13 -0.58 10.30
C HIS A 72 0.30 0.86 10.60
N VAL A 73 -0.13 1.84 9.81
CA VAL A 73 0.18 3.26 10.02
C VAL A 73 -0.17 3.70 11.45
N LEU A 74 -1.31 3.24 11.97
CA LEU A 74 -1.76 3.56 13.34
C LEU A 74 -0.86 2.99 14.45
N VAL A 75 -0.09 1.93 14.16
CA VAL A 75 0.78 1.26 15.14
C VAL A 75 2.27 1.27 14.77
N CYS A 76 2.63 1.82 13.61
CA CYS A 76 3.99 1.85 13.09
C CYS A 76 4.97 2.51 14.09
N PRO A 77 6.03 1.81 14.54
CA PRO A 77 6.95 2.34 15.54
C PRO A 77 7.75 3.55 15.02
N GLU A 78 8.03 3.58 13.72
CA GLU A 78 8.85 4.64 13.11
C GLU A 78 8.03 5.85 12.62
N MET A 79 6.70 5.79 12.72
CA MET A 79 5.84 6.92 12.39
C MET A 79 6.04 8.05 13.40
N GLU A 80 6.21 9.27 12.88
CA GLU A 80 6.21 10.48 13.69
C GLU A 80 4.79 10.90 14.06
N ILE A 81 4.54 11.00 15.36
CA ILE A 81 3.27 11.44 15.94
C ILE A 81 3.48 12.72 16.73
N ASP A 82 2.43 13.54 16.86
CA ASP A 82 2.45 14.65 17.80
C ASP A 82 2.49 14.11 19.24
N CYS A 83 3.23 14.77 20.12
CA CYS A 83 3.20 14.47 21.55
C CYS A 83 1.76 14.57 22.09
N PRO A 84 1.28 13.63 22.94
CA PRO A 84 -0.04 13.71 23.57
C PRO A 84 -0.28 15.01 24.34
N TYR A 85 0.80 15.62 24.86
CA TYR A 85 0.79 16.91 25.56
C TYR A 85 0.85 18.12 24.62
N LYS A 86 0.61 17.96 23.31
CA LYS A 86 0.51 19.08 22.37
C LYS A 86 -0.56 20.08 22.78
N MET A 87 -1.66 19.60 23.37
CA MET A 87 -2.71 20.46 23.92
C MET A 87 -2.24 21.26 25.14
N CYS A 88 -1.25 20.75 25.86
CA CYS A 88 -0.56 21.42 26.98
C CYS A 88 0.69 22.19 26.52
N GLY A 89 0.82 22.49 25.22
CA GLY A 89 1.87 23.35 24.69
C GLY A 89 3.15 22.65 24.23
N CYS A 90 3.25 21.31 24.21
CA CYS A 90 4.42 20.61 23.67
C CYS A 90 4.35 20.49 22.12
N PRO A 91 5.17 21.21 21.33
CA PRO A 91 5.04 21.23 19.87
C PRO A 91 5.80 20.09 19.18
N LYS A 92 6.33 19.13 19.94
CA LYS A 92 7.24 18.10 19.42
C LYS A 92 6.48 17.03 18.64
N LYS A 93 7.02 16.69 17.47
CA LYS A 93 6.72 15.45 16.75
C LYS A 93 7.82 14.43 17.04
N ILE A 94 7.43 13.23 17.40
CA ILE A 94 8.33 12.20 17.93
C ILE A 94 7.97 10.89 17.27
N LYS A 95 8.97 10.07 16.94
CA LYS A 95 8.72 8.68 16.53
C LYS A 95 7.95 7.96 17.62
N ARG A 96 6.94 7.17 17.25
CA ARG A 96 6.14 6.40 18.21
C ARG A 96 7.03 5.53 19.12
N SER A 97 8.09 4.94 18.59
CA SER A 97 9.10 4.16 19.33
C SER A 97 9.87 4.96 20.39
N LYS A 98 9.93 6.29 20.25
CA LYS A 98 10.62 7.22 21.14
C LYS A 98 9.69 8.03 22.04
N LEU A 99 8.38 7.79 21.97
CA LEU A 99 7.41 8.55 22.75
C LEU A 99 7.61 8.37 24.26
N LEU A 100 7.76 7.14 24.74
CA LEU A 100 7.98 6.85 26.17
C LEU A 100 9.27 7.50 26.71
N GLU A 101 10.34 7.48 25.92
CA GLU A 101 11.61 8.12 26.27
C GLU A 101 11.43 9.65 26.37
N HIS A 102 10.68 10.25 25.45
CA HIS A 102 10.34 11.66 25.52
C HIS A 102 9.48 11.98 26.76
N GLU A 103 8.45 11.17 27.05
CA GLU A 103 7.58 11.39 28.20
C GLU A 103 8.35 11.32 29.53
N ASP A 104 9.31 10.40 29.66
CA ASP A 104 10.17 10.29 30.84
C ASP A 104 11.07 11.52 31.02
N ILE A 105 11.74 11.95 29.96
CA ILE A 105 12.67 13.09 29.99
C ILE A 105 11.93 14.42 30.26
N PHE A 106 10.79 14.60 29.61
CA PHE A 106 10.02 15.86 29.62
C PHE A 106 8.84 15.82 30.60
N LEU A 107 8.75 14.79 31.46
CA LEU A 107 7.66 14.58 32.41
C LEU A 107 7.36 15.84 33.24
N ARG A 108 8.41 16.50 33.74
CA ARG A 108 8.25 17.74 34.53
C ARG A 108 7.68 18.88 33.69
N GLU A 109 8.11 19.05 32.45
CA GLU A 109 7.59 20.10 31.57
C GLU A 109 6.13 19.83 31.18
N HIS A 110 5.75 18.56 31.00
CA HIS A 110 4.37 18.16 30.75
C HIS A 110 3.43 18.33 31.96
N MET A 111 3.95 18.20 33.19
CA MET A 111 3.16 18.25 34.44
C MET A 111 3.08 19.64 35.08
N LEU A 112 3.79 20.64 34.54
CA LEU A 112 3.87 22.02 35.07
C LEU A 112 2.99 23.02 34.29
N GLN A 113 2.05 22.54 33.46
CA GLN A 113 1.08 23.37 32.73
C GLN A 113 -0.35 23.15 33.21
#